data_AF-A0A380JCC9-F1
#
_entry.id   AF-A0A380JCC9-F1
#
_cell.length_a   1.000
_cell.length_b   1.000
_cell.length_c   1.000
_cell.angle_alpha   90.00
_cell.angle_beta   90.00
_cell.angle_gamma   90.00
#
_symmetry.space_group_name_H-M   'P 1'
#
loop_
_entity.id
_entity.type
_entity.pdbx_description
1 polymer ?
#
loop_
_entity_poly.entity_id
_entity_poly.type
_entity_poly.pdbx_seq_one_letter_code
_entity_poly.pdbx_strand_id
1 'polypeptide(L)' 'MLGKSLELGEFYKELRIARGLKLKDVARDNLSVSQISKFENGQNHAGCR' A
#
# COMPACT_ATOMS: atom_id res chain seq x y z
N MET A 1 -15.06 18.84 -6.43
CA MET A 1 -14.75 17.43 -6.73
C MET A 1 -15.14 16.62 -5.51
N LEU A 2 -16.30 15.95 -5.57
CA LEU A 2 -16.92 15.26 -4.45
C LEU A 2 -16.40 13.82 -4.38
N GLY A 3 -15.65 13.50 -3.31
CA GLY A 3 -15.48 12.15 -2.74
C GLY A 3 -15.07 11.03 -3.70
N LYS A 4 -13.80 11.00 -4.13
CA LYS A 4 -13.23 9.73 -4.59
C LYS A 4 -13.06 8.86 -3.35
N SER A 5 -13.77 7.73 -3.27
CA SER A 5 -13.50 6.72 -2.24
C SER A 5 -12.08 6.24 -2.43
N LEU A 6 -11.20 6.54 -1.47
CA LEU A 6 -9.81 6.13 -1.55
C LEU A 6 -9.75 4.63 -1.27
N GLU A 7 -9.14 3.87 -2.18
CA GLU A 7 -8.85 2.46 -1.94
C GLU A 7 -7.92 2.34 -0.72
N LEU A 8 -8.10 1.30 0.10
CA LEU A 8 -7.35 1.15 1.35
C LEU A 8 -5.83 1.20 1.14
N GLY A 9 -5.34 0.63 0.03
CA GLY A 9 -3.93 0.66 -0.35
C GLY A 9 -3.43 2.07 -0.65
N GLU A 10 -4.20 2.85 -1.40
CA GLU A 10 -3.87 4.24 -1.73
C GLU A 10 -3.83 5.10 -0.47
N PHE A 11 -4.78 4.90 0.45
CA PHE A 11 -4.77 5.58 1.76
C PHE A 11 -3.51 5.24 2.57
N TYR A 12 -3.12 3.98 2.62
CA TYR A 12 -1.90 3.55 3.31
C TYR A 12 -0.64 4.17 2.70
N LYS A 13 -0.59 4.30 1.37
CA LYS A 13 0.51 4.96 0.64
C LYS A 13 0.65 6.43 1.06
N GLU A 14 -0.45 7.16 1.12
CA GLU A 14 -0.48 8.57 1.54
C GLU A 14 0.04 8.72 2.97
N LEU A 15 -0.46 7.90 3.91
CA LEU A 15 0.00 7.92 5.31
C LEU A 15 1.50 7.60 5.43
N ARG A 16 2.00 6.63 4.67
CA ARG A 16 3.43 6.25 4.68
C ARG A 16 4.30 7.42 4.22
N ILE A 17 3.93 8.07 3.12
CA ILE A 17 4.66 9.21 2.55
C ILE A 17 4.59 10.42 3.48
N ALA A 18 3.42 10.72 4.07
CA ALA A 18 3.26 11.83 5.01
C ALA A 18 4.14 11.69 6.26
N ARG A 19 4.47 10.44 6.66
CA ARG A 19 5.42 10.15 7.75
C ARG A 19 6.88 10.10 7.31
N GLY A 20 7.18 10.33 6.03
CA GLY A 20 8.54 10.26 5.47
C GLY A 20 9.13 8.85 5.42
N LEU A 21 8.29 7.81 5.49
CA LEU A 21 8.73 6.41 5.53
C LEU A 21 8.93 5.86 4.10
N LYS A 22 10.05 5.18 3.86
CA LYS A 22 10.30 4.41 2.64
C LYS A 22 9.65 3.04 2.76
N LEU A 23 9.39 2.37 1.63
CA LEU A 23 8.84 1.01 1.63
C LEU A 23 9.69 0.03 2.46
N LYS A 24 11.02 0.17 2.42
CA LYS A 24 11.95 -0.65 3.21
C LYS A 24 11.84 -0.43 4.72
N ASP A 25 11.31 0.71 5.16
CA ASP A 25 11.14 1.02 6.58
C ASP A 25 9.85 0.37 7.14
N VAL A 26 8.93 0.00 6.25
CA VAL A 26 7.65 -0.66 6.57
C VAL A 26 7.72 -2.18 6.32
N ALA A 27 8.59 -2.62 5.42
CA ALA A 27 8.85 -4.02 5.17
C ALA A 27 9.38 -4.76 6.42
N ARG A 28 8.97 -6.03 6.56
CA ARG A 28 9.35 -6.94 7.66
C ARG A 28 9.61 -8.34 7.09
N ASP A 29 10.13 -9.24 7.91
CA ASP A 29 10.51 -10.61 7.47
C ASP A 29 9.38 -11.36 6.77
N ASN A 30 8.13 -11.12 7.15
CA ASN A 30 6.92 -11.71 6.58
C ASN A 30 6.14 -10.79 5.62
N LEU A 31 6.65 -9.59 5.33
CA LEU A 31 5.98 -8.60 4.48
C LEU A 31 7.03 -7.89 3.61
N SER A 32 7.20 -8.37 2.38
CA SER A 32 8.20 -7.84 1.46
C SER A 32 7.81 -6.48 0.88
N VAL A 33 8.82 -5.71 0.47
CA VAL A 33 8.65 -4.45 -0.28
C VAL A 33 7.72 -4.60 -1.49
N SER A 34 7.81 -5.74 -2.20
CA SER A 34 6.97 -5.98 -3.38
C SER A 34 5.49 -6.14 -3.03
N GLN A 35 5.19 -6.79 -1.91
CA GLN A 35 3.81 -6.98 -1.44
C GLN A 35 3.22 -5.64 -1.00
N ILE A 36 3.98 -4.82 -0.26
CA ILE A 36 3.53 -3.47 0.15
C ILE A 36 3.29 -2.60 -1.08
N SER A 37 4.22 -2.60 -2.05
CA SER A 37 4.05 -1.82 -3.29
C SER A 37 2.83 -2.25 -4.09
N LYS A 38 2.59 -3.57 -4.24
CA LYS A 38 1.39 -4.08 -4.91
C LYS A 38 0.12 -3.61 -4.21
N PHE A 39 0.07 -3.74 -2.89
CA PHE A 39 -1.06 -3.29 -2.07
C PHE A 39 -1.32 -1.78 -2.23
N GLU A 40 -0.29 -0.95 -2.06
CA GLU A 40 -0.37 0.51 -2.16
C GLU A 40 -0.77 1.03 -3.55
N ASN A 41 -0.67 0.18 -4.59
CA ASN A 41 -1.07 0.50 -5.96
C ASN A 41 -2.31 -0.31 -6.40
N GLY A 42 -3.08 -0.87 -5.46
CA GLY A 42 -4.35 -1.56 -5.75
C GLY A 42 -4.20 -2.93 -6.43
N GLN A 43 -2.99 -3.49 -6.47
CA GLN A 43 -2.69 -4.80 -7.06
C GLN A 43 -2.86 -5.93 -6.03
N ASN A 44 -3.96 -5.88 -5.27
CA ASN A 44 -4.27 -6.80 -4.20
C ASN A 44 -4.63 -8.14 -4.85
N HIS A 45 -3.73 -9.12 -4.76
CA HIS A 45 -3.94 -10.42 -5.38
C HIS A 45 -4.95 -11.24 -4.55
N ALA A 46 -6.24 -10.93 -4.68
CA ALA A 46 -7.32 -11.91 -4.50
C ALA A 46 -7.45 -12.69 -5.81
N GLY A 47 -6.37 -13.38 -6.18
CA GLY A 47 -6.33 -14.36 -7.27
C GLY A 47 -6.19 -15.75 -6.68
N CYS A 48 -7.12 -16.18 -5.82
CA CYS A 48 -7.49 -17.58 -5.80
C CYS A 48 -8.29 -17.85 -7.08
N ARG A 49 -7.98 -18.95 -7.76
CA ARG A 49 -8.89 -19.53 -8.75
C ARG A 49 -10.23 -19.87 -8.11
#